data_AF-A0A953DLP6-F1
#
_entry.id   AF-A0A953DLP6-F1
#
_cell.length_a   1.000
_cell.length_b   1.000
_cell.length_c   1.000
_cell.angle_alpha   90.00
_cell.angle_beta   90.00
_cell.angle_gamma   90.00
#
_symmetry.space_group_name_H-M   'P 1'
#
loop_
_entity.id
_entity.type
_entity.pdbx_description
1 polymer ?
#
loop_
_entity_poly.entity_id
_entity_poly.type
_entity_poly.pdbx_seq_one_letter_code
_entity_poly.pdbx_strand_id
1 'polypeptide(L)'
;MALMKVIEVLAESPTSWEEAAQSAVDEASRTLRGIRSIYIKEFEAKVEDDRVTRFRVNAKITFEVEGSRAETEGTGARRARAQASGRSTRRRR
;
A
#
# COMPACT_ATOMS: atom_id res chain seq x y z
N MET A 1 9.89 9.29 5.43
CA MET A 1 8.63 8.90 6.11
C MET A 1 7.80 8.13 5.10
N ALA A 2 7.20 7.00 5.44
CA ALA A 2 6.38 6.23 4.49
C ALA A 2 4.94 6.75 4.51
N LEU A 3 4.38 7.10 3.34
CA LEU A 3 2.98 7.49 3.20
C LEU A 3 2.13 6.23 2.97
N MET A 4 1.13 6.05 3.81
CA MET A 4 0.16 4.96 3.68
C MET A 4 -1.13 5.51 3.10
N LYS A 5 -1.66 4.88 2.06
CA LYS A 5 -2.97 5.17 1.50
C LYS A 5 -3.94 4.07 1.90
N VAL A 6 -5.16 4.47 2.21
CA VAL A 6 -6.28 3.58 2.53
C VAL A 6 -7.32 3.73 1.43
N ILE A 7 -7.81 2.60 0.92
CA ILE A 7 -8.96 2.55 0.01
C ILE A 7 -10.06 1.68 0.62
N GLU A 8 -11.31 1.98 0.30
CA GLU A 8 -12.47 1.17 0.68
C GLU A 8 -12.87 0.28 -0.51
N VAL A 9 -13.16 -0.98 -0.21
CA VAL A 9 -13.46 -2.03 -1.20
C VAL A 9 -14.65 -2.85 -0.73
N LEU A 10 -15.40 -3.38 -1.68
CA LEU A 10 -16.45 -4.37 -1.46
C LEU A 10 -16.08 -5.61 -2.28
N ALA A 11 -16.07 -6.77 -1.63
CA ALA A 11 -15.82 -8.05 -2.28
C ALA A 11 -16.86 -9.08 -1.87
N GLU A 12 -17.09 -10.08 -2.71
CA GLU A 12 -18.05 -11.14 -2.45
C GLU A 12 -17.54 -12.52 -2.86
N SER A 13 -17.99 -13.55 -2.15
CA SER A 13 -17.72 -14.97 -2.45
C SER A 13 -19.00 -15.79 -2.29
N PRO A 14 -19.15 -16.90 -3.05
CA PRO A 14 -20.23 -17.86 -2.83
C PRO A 14 -20.00 -18.80 -1.62
N THR A 15 -18.77 -18.89 -1.11
CA THR A 15 -18.36 -19.92 -0.15
C THR A 15 -18.29 -19.40 1.27
N SER A 16 -17.59 -18.28 1.52
CA SER A 16 -17.42 -17.73 2.87
C SER A 16 -16.93 -16.28 2.86
N TRP A 17 -17.00 -15.62 4.02
CA TRP A 17 -16.45 -14.27 4.18
C TRP A 17 -14.92 -14.22 4.14
N GLU A 18 -14.23 -15.28 4.57
CA GLU A 18 -12.76 -15.41 4.49
C GLU A 18 -12.31 -15.45 3.03
N GLU A 19 -13.01 -16.20 2.17
CA GLU A 19 -12.73 -16.22 0.74
C GLU A 19 -13.00 -14.85 0.10
N ALA A 20 -14.09 -14.16 0.50
CA ALA A 20 -14.36 -12.79 0.03
C ALA A 20 -13.25 -11.81 0.43
N ALA A 21 -12.75 -11.89 1.66
CA ALA A 21 -11.66 -11.06 2.15
C ALA A 21 -10.34 -11.34 1.41
N GLN A 22 -10.02 -12.61 1.18
CA GLN A 22 -8.84 -13.00 0.39
C GLN A 22 -8.96 -12.50 -1.05
N SER A 23 -10.12 -12.68 -1.68
CA SER A 23 -10.38 -12.19 -3.04
C SER A 23 -10.21 -10.66 -3.15
N ALA A 24 -10.62 -9.89 -2.14
CA ALA A 24 -10.40 -8.45 -2.10
C ALA A 24 -8.91 -8.09 -2.14
N VAL A 25 -8.07 -8.80 -1.38
CA VAL A 25 -6.61 -8.60 -1.37
C VAL A 25 -6.00 -9.03 -2.69
N ASP A 26 -6.40 -10.18 -3.23
CA ASP A 26 -5.88 -10.72 -4.48
C ASP A 26 -6.15 -9.76 -5.64
N GLU A 27 -7.38 -9.26 -5.79
CA GLU A 27 -7.72 -8.33 -6.86
C GLU A 27 -7.02 -6.97 -6.67
N ALA A 28 -6.97 -6.45 -5.44
CA ALA A 28 -6.24 -5.22 -5.13
C ALA A 28 -4.74 -5.34 -5.45
N SER A 29 -4.13 -6.50 -5.18
CA SER A 29 -2.70 -6.75 -5.41
C SER A 29 -2.29 -6.68 -6.88
N ARG A 30 -3.23 -6.81 -7.81
CA ARG A 30 -2.97 -6.69 -9.26
C ARG A 30 -2.50 -5.28 -9.61
N THR A 31 -3.09 -4.26 -8.99
CA THR A 31 -2.81 -2.84 -9.28
C THR A 31 -2.02 -2.13 -8.19
N LEU A 32 -2.19 -2.53 -6.94
CA LEU A 32 -1.54 -1.92 -5.79
C LEU A 32 -0.34 -2.73 -5.35
N ARG A 33 0.73 -2.05 -4.95
CA ARG A 33 1.94 -2.66 -4.38
C ARG A 33 2.06 -2.28 -2.91
N GLY A 34 2.78 -3.09 -2.14
CA GLY A 34 3.01 -2.82 -0.72
C GLY A 34 1.75 -2.84 0.15
N ILE A 35 0.77 -3.70 -0.16
CA ILE A 35 -0.38 -3.96 0.70
C ILE A 35 0.13 -4.47 2.06
N ARG A 36 -0.33 -3.87 3.16
CA ARG A 36 0.10 -4.22 4.52
C ARG A 36 -1.01 -4.84 5.34
N SER A 37 -2.25 -4.41 5.12
CA SER A 37 -3.39 -4.89 5.88
C SER A 37 -4.69 -4.69 5.13
N ILE A 38 -5.65 -5.53 5.49
CA ILE A 38 -7.07 -5.37 5.19
C ILE A 38 -7.82 -5.28 6.53
N TYR A 39 -8.71 -4.31 6.66
CA TYR A 39 -9.59 -4.12 7.81
C TYR A 39 -11.02 -4.35 7.38
N ILE A 40 -11.69 -5.36 7.93
CA ILE A 40 -13.09 -5.63 7.62
C ILE A 40 -13.97 -4.72 8.47
N LYS A 41 -14.81 -3.94 7.80
CA LYS A 41 -15.73 -2.99 8.43
C LYS A 41 -17.09 -3.64 8.69
N GLU A 42 -17.64 -4.29 7.68
CA GLU A 42 -18.97 -4.91 7.73
C GLU A 42 -18.96 -6.26 7.00
N PHE A 43 -19.78 -7.17 7.49
CA PHE A 43 -20.11 -8.44 6.86
C PHE A 43 -21.58 -8.40 6.42
N GLU A 44 -21.84 -8.78 5.18
CA GLU A 44 -23.18 -8.87 4.60
C GLU A 44 -23.35 -10.27 3.97
N ALA A 45 -24.59 -10.74 3.90
CA ALA A 45 -24.93 -11.94 3.15
C ALA A 45 -26.15 -11.65 2.26
N LYS A 46 -26.08 -12.06 0.99
CA LYS A 46 -27.22 -12.02 0.07
C LYS A 46 -28.08 -13.25 0.32
N VAL A 47 -29.38 -13.04 0.50
CA VAL A 47 -30.37 -14.11 0.70
C VAL A 47 -31.33 -14.14 -0.50
N GLU A 48 -31.50 -15.31 -1.08
CA GLU A 48 -32.47 -15.61 -2.15
C GLU A 48 -33.19 -16.91 -1.78
N ASP A 49 -34.51 -16.94 -1.91
CA ASP A 49 -35.36 -18.09 -1.55
C ASP A 49 -35.05 -18.66 -0.15
N ASP A 50 -34.97 -17.76 0.84
CA ASP A 50 -34.63 -18.06 2.25
C ASP A 50 -33.27 -18.78 2.45
N ARG A 51 -32.36 -18.69 1.47
CA ARG A 51 -31.02 -19.27 1.52
C ARG A 51 -29.95 -18.22 1.25
N VAL A 52 -28.84 -18.31 1.97
CA VAL A 52 -27.67 -17.46 1.70
C VAL A 52 -27.02 -17.90 0.38
N THR A 53 -26.85 -16.98 -0.55
CA THR A 53 -26.26 -17.24 -1.87
C THR A 53 -24.89 -16.58 -2.05
N ARG A 54 -24.61 -15.49 -1.34
CA ARG A 54 -23.32 -14.77 -1.39
C ARG A 54 -22.96 -14.21 -0.03
N PHE A 55 -21.67 -14.21 0.26
CA PHE A 55 -21.04 -13.60 1.43
C PHE A 55 -20.24 -12.39 0.96
N ARG A 56 -20.51 -11.22 1.55
CA ARG A 56 -19.94 -9.93 1.18
C ARG A 56 -19.16 -9.33 2.32
N VAL A 57 -18.06 -8.66 2.00
CA VAL A 57 -17.25 -7.89 2.95
C VAL A 57 -17.06 -6.48 2.43
N ASN A 58 -17.39 -5.48 3.26
CA ASN A 58 -16.92 -4.12 3.09
C ASN A 58 -15.64 -3.96 3.90
N ALA A 59 -14.54 -3.62 3.24
CA ALA A 59 -13.23 -3.60 3.84
C ALA A 59 -12.40 -2.38 3.44
N LYS A 60 -11.37 -2.09 4.22
CA LYS A 60 -10.37 -1.06 3.93
C LYS A 60 -9.02 -1.71 3.73
N ILE A 61 -8.40 -1.47 2.57
CA ILE A 61 -7.06 -1.96 2.26
C ILE A 61 -6.07 -0.82 2.44
N THR A 62 -5.03 -1.07 3.23
CA THR A 62 -3.94 -0.13 3.47
C THR A 62 -2.69 -0.56 2.72
N PHE A 63 -2.11 0.34 1.94
CA PHE A 63 -0.91 0.07 1.15
C PHE A 63 0.04 1.28 1.14
N GLU A 64 1.33 0.99 0.95
CA GLU A 64 2.39 2.00 0.90
C GLU A 64 2.42 2.68 -0.47
N VAL A 65 2.56 4.01 -0.49
CA VAL A 65 2.67 4.78 -1.73
C VAL A 65 4.14 4.85 -2.17
N GLU A 66 4.42 4.34 -3.36
CA GLU A 66 5.74 4.42 -3.99
C GLU A 66 6.18 5.89 -4.17
N GLY A 67 7.46 6.17 -3.91
CA GLY A 67 8.02 7.52 -3.98
C GLY A 67 7.96 8.34 -2.69
N SER A 68 7.14 7.96 -1.71
CA SER A 68 7.06 8.68 -0.41
C SER A 68 8.36 8.66 0.40
N ARG A 69 9.28 7.73 0.09
CA ARG A 69 10.58 7.57 0.77
C ARG A 69 11.74 8.35 0.10
N ALA A 70 11.54 8.94 -1.07
CA ALA A 70 12.64 9.38 -1.95
C ALA A 70 13.32 10.71 -1.57
N GLU A 71 12.76 11.53 -0.68
CA GLU A 71 13.25 12.91 -0.51
C GLU A 71 14.30 13.10 0.60
N THR A 72 14.43 12.17 1.55
CA THR A 72 15.25 12.42 2.75
C THR A 72 16.71 11.94 2.62
N GLU A 73 17.00 10.97 1.74
CA GLU A 73 18.33 10.33 1.71
C GLU A 73 19.28 10.86 0.61
N GLY A 74 18.75 11.48 -0.46
CA GLY A 74 19.55 11.89 -1.63
C GLY A 74 20.27 13.25 -1.53
N THR A 75 19.79 14.17 -0.69
CA THR A 75 20.27 15.57 -0.69
C THR A 75 21.51 15.77 0.19
N GLY A 76 21.71 14.94 1.22
CA GLY A 76 22.90 14.99 2.08
C GLY A 76 24.17 14.47 1.38
N ALA A 77 24.06 13.37 0.64
CA ALA A 77 25.20 12.72 0.00
C ALA A 77 25.77 13.52 -1.18
N ARG A 78 24.93 14.23 -1.94
CA ARG A 78 25.38 15.05 -3.08
C ARG A 78 26.07 16.35 -2.66
N ARG A 79 25.72 16.92 -1.49
CA ARG A 79 26.39 18.12 -0.96
C ARG A 79 27.78 17.84 -0.38
N ALA A 80 28.00 16.64 0.18
CA ALA A 80 29.30 16.26 0.74
C ALA A 80 30.39 16.07 -0.34
N ARG A 81 30.05 15.54 -1.53
CA ARG A 81 31.02 15.35 -2.62
C ARG A 81 31.46 16.64 -3.32
N ALA A 82 30.61 17.67 -3.37
CA ALA A 82 30.94 18.95 -4.00
C ALA A 82 31.86 19.84 -3.14
N GLN A 83 31.84 19.69 -1.81
CA GLN A 83 32.68 20.49 -0.91
C GLN A 83 34.10 19.92 -0.73
N ALA A 84 34.28 18.62 -0.99
CA ALA A 84 35.59 17.96 -0.91
C ALA A 84 36.47 18.22 -2.16
N SER A 85 35.88 18.45 -3.33
CA SER A 85 36.63 18.70 -4.58
C SER A 85 37.14 20.14 -4.75
N GLY A 86 36.63 21.09 -3.95
CA GLY A 86 37.00 22.51 -4.04
C GLY A 86 38.20 22.95 -3.18
N ARG A 87 38.69 22.10 -2.27
CA ARG A 87 39.70 22.51 -1.26
C ARG A 87 41.14 22.06 -1.56
N SER A 88 41.38 21.33 -2.65
CA SER A 88 42.69 20.69 -2.92
C SER A 88 43.64 21.45 -3.86
N THR A 89 43.26 22.58 -4.46
CA THR A 89 44.09 23.24 -5.50
C THR A 89 44.77 24.55 -5.08
N ARG A 90 44.74 24.94 -3.80
CA ARG A 90 45.38 26.18 -3.33
C ARG A 90 46.49 25.93 -2.28
N ARG A 91 47.46 25.10 -2.63
CA ARG A 91 48.74 25.03 -1.88
C ARG A 91 49.89 24.53 -2.75
N ARG A 92 50.37 25.38 -3.66
CA ARG A 92 51.78 25.44 -4.13
C ARG A 92 51.91 26.45 -5.28
N ARG A 93 52.18 27.70 -4.93
CA ARG A 93 53.30 28.52 -5.42
C ARG A 93 53.13 29.94 -4.91
#